data_AF-A0A947F4V6-F1
#
_entry.id   AF-A0A947F4V6-F1
#
_cell.length_a   1.000
_cell.length_b   1.000
_cell.length_c   1.000
_cell.angle_alpha   90.00
_cell.angle_beta   90.00
_cell.angle_gamma   90.00
#
_symmetry.space_group_name_H-M   'P 1'
#
loop_
_entity.id
_entity.type
_entity.pdbx_description
1 polymer ?
#
loop_
_entity_poly.entity_id
_entity_poly.type
_entity_poly.pdbx_seq_one_letter_code
_entity_poly.pdbx_strand_id
1 'polypeptide(L)' 'GVERMCSLFKEELTMVMRLMGTPTIADITEDHVLYNNLMTHIPAQARDYLQLDTYEPLRPVTKL' A
#
# COMPACT_ATOMS: atom_id res chain seq x y z
N GLY A 1 20.08 -7.33 19.03
CA GLY A 1 19.15 -7.80 17.98
C GLY A 1 17.73 -7.42 18.32
N VAL A 2 17.14 -8.12 19.29
CA VAL A 2 15.75 -7.91 19.76
C VAL A 2 15.50 -6.48 20.26
N GLU A 3 16.40 -5.91 21.07
CA GLU A 3 16.24 -4.54 21.57
C GLU A 3 16.15 -3.52 20.43
N ARG A 4 16.97 -3.67 19.40
CA ARG A 4 16.95 -2.80 18.22
C ARG A 4 15.63 -2.94 17.45
N MET A 5 15.10 -4.16 17.35
CA MET A 5 13.79 -4.42 16.73
C MET A 5 12.67 -3.74 17.53
N CYS A 6 12.70 -3.85 18.86
CA CYS A 6 11.72 -3.19 19.73
C CYS A 6 11.77 -1.66 19.61
N SER A 7 12.98 -1.08 19.52
CA SER A 7 13.15 0.36 19.31
C SER A 7 12.57 0.81 17.98
N LEU A 8 12.86 0.10 16.89
CA LEU A 8 12.33 0.41 15.55
C LEU A 8 10.80 0.35 15.53
N PHE A 9 10.23 -0.72 16.09
CA PHE A 9 8.78 -0.87 16.20
C PHE A 9 8.14 0.29 16.97
N LYS A 10 8.75 0.69 18.10
CA LYS A 10 8.28 1.82 18.89
C LYS A 10 8.31 3.13 18.09
N GLU A 11 9.40 3.39 17.38
CA GLU A 11 9.59 4.61 16.60
C GLU A 11 8.56 4.70 15.46
N GLU A 12 8.40 3.62 14.69
CA GLU A 12 7.43 3.54 13.60
C GLU A 12 5.99 3.67 14.10
N LEU A 13 5.61 2.94 15.15
CA LEU A 13 4.27 3.01 15.73
C LEU A 13 3.97 4.44 16.24
N THR A 14 4.92 5.07 16.94
CA THR A 14 4.75 6.43 17.46
C THR A 14 4.58 7.45 16.33
N MET A 15 5.35 7.31 15.24
CA MET A 15 5.23 8.18 14.07
C MET A 15 3.86 8.03 13.41
N VAL A 16 3.40 6.81 13.18
CA VAL A 16 2.10 6.54 12.55
C VAL A 16 0.94 7.01 13.44
N MET A 17 1.01 6.76 14.75
CA MET A 17 0.02 7.26 15.72
C MET A 17 -0.13 8.79 15.68
N ARG A 18 0.97 9.53 15.47
CA ARG A 18 0.91 11.00 15.31
C ARG A 18 0.22 11.42 14.01
N LEU A 19 0.46 10.70 12.92
CA LEU A 19 -0.16 10.97 11.61
C LEU A 19 -1.65 10.64 11.61
N MET A 20 -2.05 9.59 12.33
CA MET A 20 -3.45 9.19 12.49
C MET A 20 -4.21 10.05 13.50
N GLY A 21 -3.51 10.81 14.35
CA GLY A 21 -4.13 11.62 15.41
C GLY A 21 -4.55 10.82 16.65
N THR A 22 -3.94 9.65 16.89
CA THR A 22 -4.22 8.77 18.02
C THR A 22 -3.11 8.90 19.08
N PRO A 23 -3.22 9.79 20.09
CA PRO A 23 -2.13 10.05 21.04
C PRO A 23 -1.82 8.88 21.97
N THR A 24 -2.79 7.98 22.20
CA THR A 24 -2.65 6.76 23.01
C THR A 24 -3.14 5.54 22.25
N ILE A 25 -2.78 4.33 22.73
CA ILE A 25 -3.24 3.07 22.15
C ILE A 25 -4.78 2.94 22.21
N ALA A 26 -5.40 3.52 23.25
CA ALA A 26 -6.85 3.47 23.43
C ALA A 26 -7.62 4.29 22.37
N ASP A 27 -6.95 5.26 21.74
CA ASP A 27 -7.55 6.09 20.69
C ASP A 27 -7.60 5.36 19.33
N ILE A 28 -6.96 4.19 19.21
CA ILE A 28 -6.99 3.38 17.98
C ILE A 28 -8.33 2.63 17.92
N THR A 29 -9.26 3.17 17.14
CA THR A 29 -10.59 2.59 16.87
C THR A 29 -10.71 2.06 15.43
N GLU A 30 -11.79 1.34 15.16
CA GLU A 30 -12.10 0.77 13.83
C GLU A 30 -12.26 1.84 12.73
N ASP A 31 -12.59 3.08 13.10
CA ASP A 31 -12.73 4.21 12.16
C ASP A 31 -11.42 4.55 11.42
N HIS A 32 -10.27 4.14 11.96
CA HIS A 32 -8.96 4.35 11.35
C HIS A 32 -8.63 3.31 10.25
N VAL A 33 -9.48 2.29 10.06
CA VAL A 33 -9.21 1.17 9.16
C VAL A 33 -10.28 1.07 8.07
N LEU A 34 -9.85 1.09 6.82
CA LEU A 34 -10.71 0.79 5.67
C LEU A 34 -10.79 -0.73 5.48
N TYR A 35 -11.91 -1.35 5.87
CA TYR A 35 -12.12 -2.80 5.76
C TYR A 35 -12.88 -3.26 4.51
N ASN A 36 -13.32 -2.32 3.66
CA ASN A 36 -14.20 -2.59 2.51
C ASN A 36 -13.65 -3.59 1.49
N ASN A 37 -12.33 -3.74 1.42
CA ASN A 37 -11.63 -4.62 0.47
C ASN A 37 -10.81 -5.71 1.17
N LEU A 38 -11.07 -6.01 2.44
CA LEU A 38 -10.30 -7.02 3.18
C LEU A 38 -10.41 -8.42 2.57
N MET A 39 -11.56 -8.73 1.95
CA MET A 39 -11.82 -9.99 1.24
C MET A 39 -11.33 -9.99 -0.21
N THR A 40 -10.86 -8.85 -0.73
CA THR A 40 -10.46 -8.69 -2.13
C THR A 40 -9.05 -9.23 -2.34
N HIS A 41 -8.92 -10.56 -2.29
CA HIS A 41 -7.71 -11.24 -2.73
C HIS A 41 -7.73 -11.38 -4.25
N ILE A 42 -7.04 -10.49 -4.95
CA ILE A 42 -6.89 -10.56 -6.41
C ILE A 42 -5.67 -11.44 -6.71
N PRO A 43 -5.86 -12.70 -7.14
CA PRO A 43 -4.73 -13.51 -7.58
C PRO A 43 -4.09 -12.84 -8.80
N ALA A 44 -2.77 -13.00 -8.94
CA ALA A 44 -2.08 -12.55 -10.15
C ALA A 44 -2.77 -13.18 -11.38
N GLN A 45 -3.27 -12.33 -12.28
CA GLN A 45 -3.87 -12.79 -13.53
C GLN A 45 -2.77 -13.36 -14.43
N ALA A 46 -3.15 -14.35 -15.25
CA ALA A 46 -2.24 -14.87 -16.27
C ALA A 46 -1.83 -13.73 -17.21
N ARG A 47 -0.52 -13.54 -17.39
CA ARG A 47 0.01 -12.54 -18.30
C ARG A 47 -0.23 -12.99 -19.74
N ASP A 48 -0.88 -12.16 -20.54
CA ASP A 48 -0.98 -12.36 -21.98
C ASP A 48 0.32 -11.91 -22.66
N TYR A 49 1.21 -12.87 -22.92
CA TYR A 49 2.47 -12.61 -23.60
C TYR A 49 2.28 -12.19 -25.06
N LEU A 50 1.29 -12.75 -25.76
CA LEU A 50 1.09 -12.50 -27.19
C LEU A 50 0.68 -11.05 -27.44
N GLN A 51 -0.28 -10.56 -26.65
CA GLN A 51 -0.72 -9.17 -26.76
C GLN A 51 0.37 -8.19 -26.31
N LEU A 52 0.99 -8.43 -25.14
CA LEU A 52 1.95 -7.48 -24.56
C LEU A 52 3.26 -7.37 -25.35
N ASP A 53 3.72 -8.47 -25.95
CA ASP A 53 5.00 -8.48 -26.66
C ASP A 53 4.87 -8.03 -28.13
N THR A 54 3.66 -8.09 -28.70
CA THR A 54 3.41 -7.72 -30.11
C THR A 54 2.84 -6.31 -30.26
N TYR A 55 2.15 -5.78 -29.25
CA TYR A 55 1.49 -4.48 -29.35
C TYR A 55 2.49 -3.33 -29.33
N GLU A 56 2.63 -2.60 -30.44
CA GLU A 56 3.31 -1.30 -30.48
C GLU A 56 2.28 -0.17 -30.28
N PRO A 57 2.30 0.56 -29.14
CA PRO A 57 1.34 1.62 -28.88
C PRO A 57 1.49 2.77 -29.87
N LEU A 58 0.37 3.25 -30.41
CA LEU A 58 0.31 4.44 -31.26
C LEU A 58 0.91 5.63 -30.51
N ARG A 59 2.06 6.14 -30.99
CA ARG A 59 2.69 7.32 -30.41
C ARG A 59 1.84 8.54 -30.77
N PRO A 60 1.52 9.42 -29.82
CA PRO A 60 0.78 10.64 -30.13
C PRO A 60 1.60 11.48 -31.12
N VAL A 61 0.95 11.91 -32.20
CA VAL A 61 1.52 12.88 -33.15
C VAL A 61 1.45 14.25 -32.52
N THR A 62 2.31 14.51 -31.54
CA THR A 62 2.58 15.87 -31.07
C THR A 62 3.76 16.41 -31.87
N LYS A 63 3.44 16.96 -33.05
CA LYS A 63 4.08 18.11 -33.70
C LYS A 63 3.66 18.19 -35.17
N LEU A 64 2.83 19.19 -35.48
CA LEU A 64 2.99 20.12 -36.60
C LEU A 64 2.34 21.45 -36.18
#